data_AF-F0SKN8-F1
#
_entry.id   AF-F0SKN8-F1
#
_cell.length_a   1.000
_cell.length_b   1.000
_cell.length_c   1.000
_cell.angle_alpha   90.00
_cell.angle_beta   90.00
_cell.angle_gamma   90.00
#
_symmetry.space_group_name_H-M   'P 1'
#
loop_
_entity.id
_entity.type
_entity.pdbx_description
1 polymer ?
#
loop_
_entity_poly.entity_id
_entity_poly.type
_entity_poly.pdbx_seq_one_letter_code
_entity_poly.pdbx_strand_id
1 'polypeptide(L)'
;MWTLSEKAYGCVRLADELAQSRRWFRNSNKLLAVLEDLHDIQEPALLPWLSEFLLDKDESVRSVARKLIGAKLAEIPAYKSADTHCDLTSVNESVFWAYRWDAPANWRTLKPSQVATAAGPEDDTAYAQVLGLLSFHRNGYVRQEAVRLLTRIRTGEELRFLLIRQNDWVDPVAREAQAAVRDRISTGYVRHFIACFRLLLHLSEYRRYNLQNVVQDVMSLLLSTEQESLLLGAIADPDRHVRRRVAKFALNEPGDHLQAVVNACLISPDPVVRLWAVPQVPMLDDEDACVAILDQLADDRFMPIRREVSRVRIARHPETAESVWSALLFDPSRSLRELARFSLIRRGMDKSELAVIYRNKLQDEPELLPVIEGFSETAEPADAAYFQNLLDHPLPSRRCAAVRGIVRLLGEDATSDVLPYLDDVSPSVARTVSAQIRPIVSTSEVDVLVNLALNSSYTHCQRNAIDLIVSLGKWESIPHLLHIAATVTSSDISAYAEDKATTWFTSNRNFTRPRPQEIQAVKAVIDQYTTDLPGELVATVRKGLSWYR
;
A
#
# COMPACT_ATOMS: atom_id res chain seq x y z
N MET A 1 6.34 -9.33 21.09
CA MET A 1 6.82 -9.07 22.46
C MET A 1 8.28 -8.67 22.30
N TRP A 2 8.70 -7.53 22.85
CA TRP A 2 10.06 -7.06 22.63
C TRP A 2 11.05 -7.94 23.39
N THR A 3 12.07 -8.41 22.70
CA THR A 3 13.14 -9.23 23.28
C THR A 3 14.40 -8.39 23.39
N LEU A 4 15.02 -8.43 24.57
CA LEU A 4 16.35 -7.84 24.77
C LEU A 4 17.38 -8.61 23.93
N SER A 5 18.37 -7.93 23.37
CA SER A 5 19.57 -8.59 22.86
C SER A 5 20.30 -9.32 23.99
N GLU A 6 21.14 -10.31 23.67
CA GLU A 6 21.94 -11.00 24.68
C GLU A 6 22.80 -10.03 25.51
N LYS A 7 23.37 -9.00 24.86
CA LYS A 7 24.13 -7.95 25.53
C LYS A 7 23.25 -7.18 26.52
N ALA A 8 22.09 -6.70 26.07
CA ALA A 8 21.16 -5.94 26.90
C ALA A 8 20.65 -6.78 28.08
N TYR A 9 20.31 -8.04 27.82
CA TYR A 9 19.88 -9.00 28.84
C TYR A 9 20.97 -9.26 29.89
N GLY A 10 22.23 -9.40 29.46
CA GLY A 10 23.38 -9.57 30.36
C GLY A 10 23.56 -8.39 31.31
N CYS A 11 23.50 -7.16 30.80
CA CYS A 11 23.58 -5.93 31.59
C CYS A 11 22.41 -5.79 32.57
N VAL A 12 21.19 -6.05 32.10
CA VAL A 12 19.95 -6.06 32.91
C VAL A 12 20.06 -7.02 34.09
N ARG A 13 20.53 -8.25 33.84
CA ARG A 13 20.72 -9.26 34.89
C ARG A 13 21.77 -8.83 35.91
N LEU A 14 22.91 -8.34 35.44
CA LEU A 14 23.99 -7.87 36.33
C LEU A 14 23.53 -6.72 37.23
N ALA A 15 22.80 -5.75 36.68
CA ALA A 15 22.32 -4.63 37.48
C ALA A 15 21.19 -5.04 38.46
N ASP A 16 20.36 -6.04 38.13
CA ASP A 16 19.42 -6.62 39.11
C ASP A 16 20.14 -7.35 40.26
N GLU A 17 21.16 -8.17 39.95
CA GLU A 17 22.02 -8.83 40.96
C GLU A 17 22.71 -7.81 41.88
N LEU A 18 23.24 -6.73 41.30
CA LEU A 18 23.83 -5.62 42.05
C LEU A 18 22.78 -4.89 42.91
N ALA A 19 21.58 -4.64 42.40
CA ALA A 19 20.50 -4.01 43.16
C ALA A 19 20.04 -4.87 44.35
N GLN A 20 19.96 -6.18 44.18
CA GLN A 20 19.57 -7.11 45.23
C GLN A 20 20.66 -7.26 46.31
N SER A 21 21.93 -7.35 45.91
CA SER A 21 23.06 -7.45 46.84
C SER A 21 23.28 -6.18 47.68
N ARG A 22 22.90 -5.01 47.16
CA ARG A 22 22.94 -3.72 47.88
C ARG A 22 22.01 -3.64 49.08
N ARG A 23 21.08 -4.59 49.23
CA ARG A 23 20.30 -4.73 50.47
C ARG A 23 21.18 -4.98 51.69
N TRP A 24 22.45 -5.38 51.50
CA TRP A 24 23.41 -5.69 52.57
C TRP A 24 24.65 -4.75 52.61
N PHE A 25 25.01 -4.08 51.51
CA PHE A 25 26.16 -3.16 51.43
C PHE A 25 25.86 -1.89 50.61
N ARG A 26 26.21 -0.70 51.11
CA ARG A 26 25.77 0.61 50.56
C ARG A 26 26.45 1.09 49.26
N ASN A 27 27.41 0.39 48.67
CA ASN A 27 28.18 0.94 47.53
C ASN A 27 27.39 0.91 46.20
N SER A 28 27.20 2.07 45.56
CA SER A 28 26.44 2.28 44.32
C SER A 28 27.25 2.23 43.05
N ASN A 29 28.56 2.38 43.15
CA ASN A 29 29.40 2.72 42.00
C ASN A 29 29.35 1.65 40.90
N LYS A 30 29.28 0.37 41.28
CA LYS A 30 29.18 -0.73 40.31
C LYS A 30 27.83 -0.72 39.58
N LEU A 31 26.74 -0.40 40.27
CA LEU A 31 25.41 -0.33 39.64
C LEU A 31 25.32 0.87 38.70
N LEU A 32 25.87 2.02 39.11
CA LEU A 32 25.93 3.21 38.27
C LEU A 32 26.70 2.95 36.97
N ALA A 33 27.86 2.29 37.04
CA ALA A 33 28.63 1.91 35.85
C ALA A 33 27.82 1.03 34.88
N VAL A 34 27.09 0.03 35.39
CA VAL A 34 26.26 -0.85 34.54
C VAL A 34 25.07 -0.09 33.93
N LEU A 35 24.46 0.84 34.67
CA LEU A 35 23.41 1.71 34.13
C LEU A 35 23.95 2.64 33.04
N GLU A 36 25.16 3.17 33.23
CA GLU A 36 25.86 3.96 32.20
C GLU A 36 26.15 3.12 30.95
N ASP A 37 26.59 1.87 31.10
CA ASP A 37 26.80 0.93 29.96
C ASP A 37 25.51 0.66 29.16
N LEU A 38 24.33 0.79 29.79
CA LEU A 38 23.01 0.64 29.13
C LEU A 38 22.59 1.88 28.32
N HIS A 39 23.33 2.99 28.42
CA HIS A 39 23.10 4.19 27.62
C HIS A 39 23.24 3.89 26.13
N ASP A 40 24.31 3.19 25.76
CA ASP A 40 24.67 2.90 24.36
C ASP A 40 23.77 1.84 23.69
N ILE A 41 22.87 1.20 24.46
CA ILE A 41 21.97 0.18 23.95
C ILE A 41 20.63 0.81 23.56
N GLN A 42 20.41 1.07 22.27
CA GLN A 42 19.15 1.63 21.76
C GLN A 42 18.02 0.59 21.62
N GLU A 43 17.64 -0.03 22.75
CA GLU A 43 16.55 -1.02 22.80
C GLU A 43 15.37 -0.51 23.65
N PRO A 44 14.19 -0.24 23.05
CA PRO A 44 12.97 0.14 23.79
C PRO A 44 12.53 -0.88 24.85
N ALA A 45 12.93 -2.14 24.67
CA ALA A 45 12.69 -3.23 25.62
C ALA A 45 13.33 -2.98 27.01
N LEU A 46 14.30 -2.07 27.11
CA LEU A 46 14.93 -1.67 28.38
C LEU A 46 14.06 -0.77 29.24
N LEU A 47 13.13 -0.01 28.65
CA LEU A 47 12.26 0.92 29.38
C LEU A 47 11.57 0.23 30.57
N PRO A 48 11.06 -0.99 30.40
CA PRO A 48 10.56 -1.76 31.50
C PRO A 48 11.47 -1.95 32.70
N TRP A 49 12.68 -2.36 32.42
CA TRP A 49 13.63 -2.71 33.46
C TRP A 49 14.17 -1.46 34.15
N LEU A 50 14.44 -0.40 33.38
CA LEU A 50 14.91 0.89 33.91
C LEU A 50 13.92 1.50 34.90
N SER A 51 12.62 1.21 34.75
CA SER A 51 11.58 1.71 35.64
C SER A 51 11.72 1.23 37.10
N GLU A 52 12.43 0.12 37.35
CA GLU A 52 12.71 -0.40 38.71
C GLU A 52 13.53 0.59 39.56
N PHE A 53 14.40 1.35 38.90
CA PHE A 53 15.35 2.25 39.56
C PHE A 53 14.80 3.65 39.81
N LEU A 54 13.59 3.97 39.32
CA LEU A 54 12.94 5.27 39.56
C LEU A 54 12.62 5.52 41.04
N LEU A 55 12.51 4.45 41.83
CA LEU A 55 12.26 4.49 43.27
C LEU A 55 13.43 3.90 44.08
N ASP A 56 14.63 3.79 43.49
CA ASP A 56 15.82 3.36 44.23
C ASP A 56 16.04 4.29 45.43
N LYS A 57 16.69 3.83 46.50
CA LYS A 57 16.96 4.66 47.69
C LYS A 57 18.03 5.72 47.42
N ASP A 58 18.91 5.46 46.47
CA ASP A 58 20.00 6.34 46.07
C ASP A 58 19.57 7.30 44.95
N GLU A 59 19.70 8.62 45.20
CA GLU A 59 19.35 9.65 44.20
C GLU A 59 20.24 9.59 42.95
N SER A 60 21.51 9.18 43.08
CA SER A 60 22.40 9.05 41.91
C SER A 60 21.88 7.98 40.96
N VAL A 61 21.38 6.87 41.50
CA VAL A 61 20.78 5.78 40.72
C VAL A 61 19.48 6.24 40.06
N ARG A 62 18.61 6.93 40.81
CA ARG A 62 17.37 7.51 40.26
C ARG A 62 17.67 8.48 39.12
N SER A 63 18.63 9.38 39.29
CA SER A 63 19.01 10.38 38.28
C SER A 63 19.50 9.73 36.98
N VAL A 64 20.38 8.73 37.07
CA VAL A 64 20.85 7.99 35.88
C VAL A 64 19.69 7.26 35.20
N ALA A 65 18.82 6.59 35.96
CA ALA A 65 17.66 5.90 35.41
C ALA A 65 16.70 6.85 34.66
N ARG A 66 16.41 8.02 35.25
CA ARG A 66 15.59 9.06 34.60
C ARG A 66 16.20 9.51 33.27
N LYS A 67 17.49 9.82 33.25
CA LYS A 67 18.21 10.24 32.03
C LYS A 67 18.13 9.17 30.93
N LEU A 68 18.33 7.90 31.29
CA LEU A 68 18.25 6.79 30.34
C LEU A 68 16.83 6.61 29.78
N ILE A 69 15.82 6.67 30.65
CA ILE A 69 14.41 6.61 30.24
C ILE A 69 14.07 7.80 29.33
N GLY A 70 14.52 9.00 29.70
CA GLY A 70 14.31 10.23 28.94
C GLY A 70 14.86 10.14 27.53
N ALA A 71 16.14 9.77 27.41
CA ALA A 71 16.81 9.59 26.12
C ALA A 71 16.08 8.56 25.24
N LYS A 72 15.78 7.37 25.78
CA LYS A 72 15.11 6.31 25.01
C LYS A 72 13.71 6.70 24.57
N LEU A 73 12.91 7.34 25.44
CA LEU A 73 11.58 7.79 25.07
C LEU A 73 11.61 8.94 24.07
N ALA A 74 12.61 9.82 24.10
CA ALA A 74 12.74 10.91 23.13
C ALA A 74 12.95 10.38 21.70
N GLU A 75 13.67 9.27 21.54
CA GLU A 75 13.93 8.64 20.23
C GLU A 75 12.73 7.85 19.67
N ILE A 76 11.82 7.39 20.54
CA ILE A 76 10.66 6.62 20.10
C ILE A 76 9.62 7.55 19.45
N PRO A 77 9.22 7.28 18.19
CA PRO A 77 8.22 8.10 17.51
C PRO A 77 6.86 7.99 18.21
N ALA A 78 6.09 9.07 18.15
CA ALA A 78 4.76 9.09 18.77
C ALA A 78 3.81 8.04 18.17
N TYR A 79 3.97 7.72 16.88
CA TYR A 79 3.19 6.71 16.16
C TYR A 79 4.00 6.09 15.03
N LYS A 80 3.73 4.83 14.71
CA LYS A 80 4.44 4.02 13.71
C LYS A 80 4.41 4.62 12.30
N SER A 81 5.49 4.41 11.57
CA SER A 81 5.63 4.67 10.14
C SER A 81 5.73 3.36 9.35
N ALA A 82 5.86 3.45 8.03
CA ALA A 82 6.14 2.27 7.21
C ALA A 82 7.49 1.61 7.59
N ASP A 83 8.41 2.40 8.15
CA ASP A 83 9.79 1.98 8.46
C ASP A 83 10.01 1.73 9.96
N THR A 84 9.13 2.23 10.84
CA THR A 84 9.24 2.03 12.30
C THR A 84 8.25 0.99 12.81
N HIS A 85 8.81 -0.08 13.38
CA HIS A 85 8.05 -1.17 14.00
C HIS A 85 7.74 -0.91 15.49
N CYS A 86 8.21 0.21 16.05
CA CYS A 86 8.05 0.60 17.44
C CYS A 86 7.63 2.07 17.56
N ASP A 87 6.66 2.34 18.41
CA ASP A 87 6.12 3.67 18.70
C ASP A 87 5.61 3.77 20.15
N LEU A 88 5.21 4.97 20.59
CA LEU A 88 4.71 5.13 21.96
C LEU A 88 3.41 4.37 22.25
N THR A 89 2.58 4.08 21.24
CA THR A 89 1.34 3.30 21.45
C THR A 89 1.64 1.84 21.76
N SER A 90 2.63 1.26 21.09
CA SER A 90 3.16 -0.08 21.35
C SER A 90 3.98 -0.14 22.65
N VAL A 91 4.68 0.93 23.06
CA VAL A 91 5.23 1.05 24.44
C VAL A 91 4.09 0.99 25.45
N ASN A 92 3.05 1.79 25.28
CA ASN A 92 1.91 1.78 26.19
C ASN A 92 1.25 0.39 26.26
N GLU A 93 1.02 -0.28 25.13
CA GLU A 93 0.44 -1.62 25.11
C GLU A 93 1.36 -2.67 25.73
N SER A 94 2.66 -2.65 25.44
CA SER A 94 3.61 -3.62 25.99
C SER A 94 3.79 -3.43 27.49
N VAL A 95 3.94 -2.19 27.97
CA VAL A 95 4.00 -1.85 29.40
C VAL A 95 2.71 -2.22 30.12
N PHE A 96 1.57 -2.16 29.41
CA PHE A 96 0.28 -2.54 29.97
C PHE A 96 0.04 -4.06 30.00
N TRP A 97 0.40 -4.81 28.95
CA TRP A 97 0.06 -6.22 28.76
C TRP A 97 1.20 -7.20 29.07
N ALA A 98 2.45 -6.89 28.72
CA ALA A 98 3.59 -7.80 28.95
C ALA A 98 3.95 -7.92 30.45
N TYR A 99 3.45 -7.00 31.27
CA TYR A 99 3.78 -6.87 32.70
C TYR A 99 2.90 -7.65 33.65
N ARG A 100 2.12 -8.60 33.14
CA ARG A 100 1.22 -9.36 34.00
C ARG A 100 1.97 -10.31 34.94
N TRP A 101 3.23 -10.68 34.64
CA TRP A 101 3.98 -11.69 35.41
C TRP A 101 5.42 -11.30 35.81
N ASP A 102 6.18 -10.55 35.00
CA ASP A 102 7.62 -10.25 35.25
C ASP A 102 7.95 -8.76 35.50
N ALA A 103 6.94 -7.98 35.87
CA ALA A 103 7.11 -6.57 36.24
C ALA A 103 8.11 -6.39 37.40
N PRO A 104 9.09 -5.46 37.31
CA PRO A 104 9.92 -5.12 38.45
C PRO A 104 9.08 -4.67 39.67
N ALA A 105 9.55 -5.00 40.87
CA ALA A 105 8.74 -4.89 42.09
C ALA A 105 8.38 -3.44 42.43
N ASN A 106 9.30 -2.50 42.24
CA ASN A 106 9.09 -1.08 42.50
C ASN A 106 8.10 -0.47 41.50
N TRP A 107 8.19 -0.84 40.22
CA TRP A 107 7.20 -0.41 39.22
C TRP A 107 5.80 -0.88 39.61
N ARG A 108 5.64 -2.17 39.89
CA ARG A 108 4.33 -2.79 40.19
C ARG A 108 3.66 -2.20 41.43
N THR A 109 4.45 -1.75 42.41
CA THR A 109 3.97 -1.26 43.71
C THR A 109 3.95 0.26 43.84
N LEU A 110 4.30 0.98 42.76
CA LEU A 110 4.34 2.44 42.73
C LEU A 110 2.98 3.03 43.11
N LYS A 111 3.01 3.96 44.08
CA LYS A 111 1.83 4.67 44.58
C LYS A 111 1.71 6.06 43.93
N PRO A 112 0.49 6.63 43.84
CA PRO A 112 0.29 7.98 43.29
C PRO A 112 1.16 9.04 43.99
N SER A 113 1.29 8.96 45.32
CA SER A 113 2.13 9.89 46.09
C SER A 113 3.62 9.85 45.77
N GLN A 114 4.09 8.83 45.04
CA GLN A 114 5.49 8.66 44.67
C GLN A 114 5.79 9.12 43.24
N VAL A 115 4.77 9.52 42.45
CA VAL A 115 4.94 9.90 41.04
C VAL A 115 5.90 11.08 40.88
N ALA A 116 5.72 12.14 41.67
CA ALA A 116 6.61 13.31 41.62
C ALA A 116 8.06 12.93 41.99
N THR A 117 8.25 12.09 43.02
CA THR A 117 9.57 11.60 43.41
C THR A 117 10.22 10.73 42.34
N ALA A 118 9.45 9.87 41.67
CA ALA A 118 9.93 9.04 40.57
C ALA A 118 10.34 9.91 39.37
N ALA A 119 9.55 10.92 39.03
CA ALA A 119 9.81 11.84 37.92
C ALA A 119 11.02 12.75 38.16
N GLY A 120 11.31 13.11 39.42
CA GLY A 120 12.44 13.97 39.77
C GLY A 120 12.09 15.46 39.74
N PRO A 121 13.11 16.34 39.72
CA PRO A 121 12.92 17.79 39.64
C PRO A 121 12.20 18.21 38.35
N GLU A 122 11.35 19.26 38.42
CA GLU A 122 10.58 19.74 37.26
C GLU A 122 11.45 20.35 36.15
N ASP A 123 12.68 20.77 36.48
CA ASP A 123 13.68 21.32 35.56
C ASP A 123 14.58 20.25 34.93
N ASP A 124 14.42 18.97 35.29
CA ASP A 124 15.13 17.86 34.65
C ASP A 124 14.63 17.66 33.21
N THR A 125 15.55 17.54 32.26
CA THR A 125 15.22 17.35 30.84
C THR A 125 14.50 16.03 30.57
N ALA A 126 14.57 15.06 31.47
CA ALA A 126 13.84 13.80 31.39
C ALA A 126 12.45 13.83 32.05
N TYR A 127 12.07 14.93 32.72
CA TYR A 127 10.88 15.00 33.56
C TYR A 127 9.58 14.66 32.81
N ALA A 128 9.38 15.25 31.62
CA ALA A 128 8.20 14.98 30.78
C ALA A 128 8.15 13.52 30.31
N GLN A 129 9.29 12.94 29.96
CA GLN A 129 9.41 11.57 29.46
C GLN A 129 9.14 10.56 30.57
N VAL A 130 9.67 10.77 31.77
CA VAL A 130 9.44 9.89 32.92
C VAL A 130 7.98 9.96 33.36
N LEU A 131 7.37 11.16 33.42
CA LEU A 131 5.93 11.28 33.64
C LEU A 131 5.11 10.61 32.52
N GLY A 132 5.55 10.73 31.28
CA GLY A 132 4.98 10.02 30.13
C GLY A 132 4.98 8.50 30.32
N LEU A 133 6.10 7.92 30.76
CA LEU A 133 6.19 6.51 31.10
C LEU A 133 5.24 6.14 32.24
N LEU A 134 5.23 6.92 33.32
CA LEU A 134 4.33 6.70 34.47
C LEU A 134 2.86 6.80 34.07
N SER A 135 2.54 7.60 33.06
CA SER A 135 1.21 7.65 32.46
C SER A 135 0.81 6.34 31.76
N PHE A 136 1.73 5.40 31.52
CA PHE A 136 1.43 4.06 30.97
C PHE A 136 1.28 2.98 32.05
N HIS A 137 1.38 3.36 33.33
CA HIS A 137 1.28 2.42 34.44
C HIS A 137 -0.11 1.77 34.54
N ARG A 138 -0.19 0.52 35.03
CA ARG A 138 -1.47 -0.22 35.15
C ARG A 138 -2.45 0.39 36.15
N ASN A 139 -1.96 1.01 37.22
CA ASN A 139 -2.77 1.65 38.26
C ASN A 139 -3.30 3.01 37.75
N GLY A 140 -4.62 3.15 37.62
CA GLY A 140 -5.28 4.36 37.14
C GLY A 140 -4.99 5.60 37.98
N TYR A 141 -4.79 5.47 39.30
CA TYR A 141 -4.44 6.59 40.16
C TYR A 141 -3.02 7.10 39.93
N VAL A 142 -2.09 6.20 39.61
CA VAL A 142 -0.72 6.58 39.21
C VAL A 142 -0.76 7.32 37.87
N ARG A 143 -1.53 6.80 36.90
CA ARG A 143 -1.70 7.48 35.60
C ARG A 143 -2.32 8.85 35.75
N GLN A 144 -3.35 8.98 36.59
CA GLN A 144 -4.01 10.26 36.82
C GLN A 144 -3.03 11.28 37.40
N GLU A 145 -2.23 10.90 38.41
CA GLU A 145 -1.24 11.81 38.98
C GLU A 145 -0.14 12.17 37.98
N ALA A 146 0.30 11.22 37.15
CA ALA A 146 1.26 11.50 36.08
C ALA A 146 0.69 12.47 35.03
N VAL A 147 -0.56 12.27 34.61
CA VAL A 147 -1.26 13.19 33.68
C VAL A 147 -1.42 14.57 34.30
N ARG A 148 -1.84 14.66 35.57
CA ARG A 148 -1.96 15.92 36.31
C ARG A 148 -0.65 16.72 36.28
N LEU A 149 0.48 16.08 36.50
CA LEU A 149 1.80 16.74 36.41
C LEU A 149 2.18 17.08 34.96
N LEU A 150 1.92 16.21 33.99
CA LEU A 150 2.14 16.50 32.56
C LEU A 150 1.35 17.75 32.11
N THR A 151 0.14 17.98 32.63
CA THR A 151 -0.67 19.16 32.26
C THR A 151 0.01 20.49 32.57
N ARG A 152 1.00 20.51 33.47
CA ARG A 152 1.75 21.71 33.86
C ARG A 152 2.91 22.03 32.93
N ILE A 153 3.32 21.06 32.11
CA ILE A 153 4.44 21.18 31.17
C ILE A 153 3.92 21.72 29.84
N ARG A 154 4.62 22.70 29.26
CA ARG A 154 4.26 23.30 27.96
C ARG A 154 5.47 23.41 27.03
N THR A 155 6.25 22.34 26.92
CA THR A 155 7.45 22.26 26.06
C THR A 155 7.17 21.58 24.73
N GLY A 156 6.06 20.85 24.63
CA GLY A 156 5.64 20.03 23.49
C GLY A 156 5.97 18.55 23.68
N GLU A 157 6.93 18.23 24.54
CA GLU A 157 7.34 16.85 24.84
C GLU A 157 6.24 16.06 25.57
N GLU A 158 5.41 16.76 26.33
CA GLU A 158 4.28 16.16 27.05
C GLU A 158 3.13 15.77 26.12
N LEU A 159 3.03 16.46 24.97
CA LEU A 159 1.85 16.38 24.09
C LEU A 159 1.62 14.96 23.59
N ARG A 160 2.66 14.25 23.16
CA ARG A 160 2.56 12.86 22.70
C ARG A 160 1.96 11.91 23.73
N PHE A 161 2.21 12.13 25.02
CA PHE A 161 1.63 11.32 26.10
C PHE A 161 0.19 11.73 26.37
N LEU A 162 -0.09 13.05 26.42
CA LEU A 162 -1.45 13.57 26.59
C LEU A 162 -2.38 13.11 25.45
N LEU A 163 -1.92 13.14 24.19
CA LEU A 163 -2.67 12.68 23.03
C LEU A 163 -3.09 11.21 23.18
N ILE A 164 -2.18 10.33 23.65
CA ILE A 164 -2.49 8.93 23.92
C ILE A 164 -3.51 8.80 25.07
N ARG A 165 -3.39 9.61 26.12
CA ARG A 165 -4.26 9.55 27.31
C ARG A 165 -5.66 10.12 27.10
N GLN A 166 -5.92 10.83 26.01
CA GLN A 166 -7.28 11.24 25.64
C GLN A 166 -8.26 10.06 25.48
N ASN A 167 -7.74 8.85 25.24
CA ASN A 167 -8.51 7.62 25.10
C ASN A 167 -8.32 6.62 26.27
N ASP A 168 -7.91 7.08 27.46
CA ASP A 168 -7.78 6.22 28.65
C ASP A 168 -9.13 5.54 29.02
N TRP A 169 -9.12 4.41 29.72
CA TRP A 169 -10.36 3.77 30.20
C TRP A 169 -10.81 4.29 31.56
N VAL A 170 -9.96 5.08 32.23
CA VAL A 170 -10.29 5.75 33.48
C VAL A 170 -10.74 7.18 33.15
N ASP A 171 -12.03 7.45 33.30
CA ASP A 171 -12.64 8.73 32.89
C ASP A 171 -11.94 9.99 33.45
N PRO A 172 -11.51 10.05 34.73
CA PRO A 172 -10.71 11.18 35.21
C PRO A 172 -9.43 11.44 34.40
N VAL A 173 -8.70 10.38 34.03
CA VAL A 173 -7.44 10.49 33.27
C VAL A 173 -7.72 11.03 31.86
N ALA A 174 -8.73 10.47 31.19
CA ALA A 174 -9.12 10.90 29.85
C ALA A 174 -9.58 12.36 29.83
N ARG A 175 -10.41 12.77 30.79
CA ARG A 175 -10.91 14.15 30.88
C ARG A 175 -9.79 15.17 31.14
N GLU A 176 -8.86 14.87 32.06
CA GLU A 176 -7.72 15.74 32.33
C GLU A 176 -6.83 15.90 31.08
N ALA A 177 -6.54 14.80 30.39
CA ALA A 177 -5.76 14.83 29.15
C ALA A 177 -6.48 15.61 28.03
N GLN A 178 -7.78 15.38 27.84
CA GLN A 178 -8.57 16.10 26.82
C GLN A 178 -8.65 17.60 27.10
N ALA A 179 -8.84 18.01 28.35
CA ALA A 179 -8.84 19.42 28.74
C ALA A 179 -7.46 20.06 28.47
N ALA A 180 -6.38 19.37 28.85
CA ALA A 180 -5.01 19.84 28.62
C ALA A 180 -4.66 19.95 27.13
N VAL A 181 -5.08 18.99 26.30
CA VAL A 181 -4.86 19.03 24.85
C VAL A 181 -5.65 20.19 24.22
N ARG A 182 -6.91 20.37 24.59
CA ARG A 182 -7.76 21.46 24.07
C ARG A 182 -7.18 22.84 24.40
N ASP A 183 -6.74 23.05 25.64
CA ASP A 183 -6.10 24.28 26.10
C ASP A 183 -4.78 24.60 25.37
N ARG A 184 -4.16 23.61 24.72
CA ARG A 184 -2.94 23.78 23.91
C ARG A 184 -3.22 24.09 22.44
N ILE A 185 -4.45 23.98 21.95
CA ILE A 185 -4.79 24.29 20.55
C ILE A 185 -4.68 25.81 20.35
N SER A 186 -3.51 26.26 19.93
CA SER A 186 -3.16 27.67 19.78
C SER A 186 -2.03 27.84 18.77
N THR A 187 -1.95 29.00 18.13
CA THR A 187 -0.95 29.33 17.10
C THR A 187 0.48 29.08 17.58
N GLY A 188 0.80 29.42 18.83
CA GLY A 188 2.14 29.21 19.41
C GLY A 188 2.52 27.74 19.66
N TYR A 189 1.53 26.82 19.64
CA TYR A 189 1.73 25.42 20.00
C TYR A 189 1.53 24.42 18.85
N VAL A 190 0.96 24.85 17.72
CA VAL A 190 0.60 23.97 16.60
C VAL A 190 1.81 23.18 16.06
N ARG A 191 3.02 23.75 16.10
CA ARG A 191 4.26 23.05 15.71
C ARG A 191 4.48 21.75 16.48
N HIS A 192 4.05 21.69 17.75
CA HIS A 192 4.18 20.48 18.58
C HIS A 192 3.16 19.42 18.19
N PHE A 193 1.96 19.82 17.75
CA PHE A 193 0.98 18.89 17.18
C PHE A 193 1.48 18.25 15.88
N ILE A 194 2.14 19.04 15.02
CA ILE A 194 2.73 18.55 13.76
C ILE A 194 3.88 17.58 14.04
N ALA A 195 4.70 17.82 15.07
CA ALA A 195 5.70 16.83 15.51
C ALA A 195 5.06 15.48 15.92
N CYS A 196 3.76 15.48 16.27
CA CYS A 196 2.97 14.30 16.61
C CYS A 196 1.94 13.93 15.54
N PHE A 197 2.09 14.37 14.28
CA PHE A 197 0.95 14.41 13.35
C PHE A 197 0.31 13.06 13.09
N ARG A 198 1.13 12.01 12.91
CA ARG A 198 0.62 10.64 12.72
C ARG A 198 -0.29 10.21 13.88
N LEU A 199 0.13 10.46 15.12
CA LEU A 199 -0.66 10.15 16.30
C LEU A 199 -1.95 10.98 16.34
N LEU A 200 -1.84 12.28 16.03
CA LEU A 200 -2.99 13.19 15.96
C LEU A 200 -4.03 12.67 14.95
N LEU A 201 -3.62 12.34 13.73
CA LEU A 201 -4.52 11.84 12.69
C LEU A 201 -5.13 10.48 13.04
N HIS A 202 -4.39 9.64 13.78
CA HIS A 202 -4.90 8.35 14.27
C HIS A 202 -5.95 8.50 15.37
N LEU A 203 -6.03 9.64 16.07
CA LEU A 203 -7.06 9.85 17.10
C LEU A 203 -8.49 9.68 16.56
N SER A 204 -8.72 9.96 15.27
CA SER A 204 -10.02 9.77 14.62
C SER A 204 -10.46 8.30 14.53
N GLU A 205 -9.56 7.34 14.75
CA GLU A 205 -9.87 5.90 14.72
C GLU A 205 -10.34 5.36 16.09
N TYR A 206 -10.08 6.11 17.17
CA TYR A 206 -10.56 5.74 18.49
C TYR A 206 -12.08 5.92 18.60
N ARG A 207 -12.74 4.93 19.23
CA ARG A 207 -14.21 4.87 19.32
C ARG A 207 -14.79 5.20 20.68
N ARG A 208 -14.00 5.16 21.76
CA ARG A 208 -14.51 5.36 23.13
C ARG A 208 -14.94 6.82 23.36
N TYR A 209 -14.14 7.76 22.90
CA TYR A 209 -14.48 9.18 22.90
C TYR A 209 -14.41 9.72 21.48
N ASN A 210 -15.26 10.71 21.18
CA ASN A 210 -15.18 11.42 19.92
C ASN A 210 -14.00 12.41 19.95
N LEU A 211 -12.84 11.94 19.47
CA LEU A 211 -11.62 12.74 19.37
C LEU A 211 -11.45 13.40 17.98
N GLN A 212 -12.45 13.27 17.10
CA GLN A 212 -12.42 13.90 15.78
C GLN A 212 -12.35 15.42 15.88
N ASN A 213 -13.03 16.01 16.87
CA ASN A 213 -13.04 17.46 17.07
C ASN A 213 -11.63 18.00 17.34
N VAL A 214 -10.79 17.28 18.09
CA VAL A 214 -9.41 17.71 18.35
C VAL A 214 -8.60 17.73 17.06
N VAL A 215 -8.78 16.72 16.21
CA VAL A 215 -8.13 16.68 14.89
C VAL A 215 -8.62 17.84 14.03
N GLN A 216 -9.93 18.06 13.97
CA GLN A 216 -10.53 19.17 13.22
C GLN A 216 -9.98 20.52 13.68
N ASP A 217 -9.99 20.79 14.99
CA ASP A 217 -9.59 22.07 15.56
C ASP A 217 -8.11 22.37 15.27
N VAL A 218 -7.22 21.37 15.38
CA VAL A 218 -5.80 21.53 15.04
C VAL A 218 -5.61 21.72 13.54
N MET A 219 -6.34 20.97 12.71
CA MET A 219 -6.28 21.10 11.26
C MET A 219 -6.79 22.46 10.79
N SER A 220 -7.89 22.96 11.34
CA SER A 220 -8.42 24.31 11.07
C SER A 220 -7.46 25.40 11.51
N LEU A 221 -6.79 25.24 12.66
CA LEU A 221 -5.74 26.15 13.10
C LEU A 221 -4.54 26.16 12.14
N LEU A 222 -4.19 25.00 11.56
CA LEU A 222 -3.10 24.89 10.58
C LEU A 222 -3.42 25.62 9.26
N LEU A 223 -4.70 25.87 8.95
CA LEU A 223 -5.10 26.62 7.76
C LEU A 223 -5.01 28.14 7.93
N SER A 224 -4.70 28.65 9.13
CA SER A 224 -4.55 30.10 9.31
C SER A 224 -3.30 30.63 8.58
N THR A 225 -3.37 31.87 8.09
CA THR A 225 -2.29 32.50 7.32
C THR A 225 -0.96 32.53 8.09
N GLU A 226 -0.99 32.66 9.41
CA GLU A 226 0.21 32.63 10.25
C GLU A 226 0.93 31.27 10.25
N GLN A 227 0.24 30.18 9.87
CA GLN A 227 0.76 28.82 9.88
C GLN A 227 1.07 28.27 8.49
N GLU A 228 1.06 29.11 7.44
CA GLU A 228 1.27 28.68 6.05
C GLU A 228 2.53 27.82 5.88
N SER A 229 3.66 28.23 6.44
CA SER A 229 4.91 27.45 6.34
C SER A 229 4.79 26.04 6.93
N LEU A 230 4.06 25.90 8.03
CA LEU A 230 3.82 24.61 8.68
C LEU A 230 2.84 23.75 7.87
N LEU A 231 1.80 24.36 7.29
CA LEU A 231 0.85 23.71 6.41
C LEU A 231 1.54 23.14 5.16
N LEU A 232 2.35 23.96 4.49
CA LEU A 232 3.10 23.56 3.30
C LEU A 232 4.12 22.47 3.63
N GLY A 233 4.80 22.56 4.78
CA GLY A 233 5.68 21.51 5.28
C GLY A 233 4.95 20.18 5.49
N ALA A 234 3.72 20.22 6.01
CA ALA A 234 2.90 19.02 6.20
C ALA A 234 2.37 18.42 4.89
N ILE A 235 2.08 19.23 3.87
CA ILE A 235 1.72 18.76 2.52
C ILE A 235 2.92 18.10 1.83
N ALA A 236 4.14 18.52 2.17
CA ALA A 236 5.40 17.96 1.67
C ALA A 236 6.00 16.87 2.58
N ASP A 237 5.33 16.48 3.67
CA ASP A 237 5.83 15.53 4.67
C ASP A 237 6.33 14.22 4.01
N PRO A 238 7.43 13.59 4.42
CA PRO A 238 7.88 12.31 3.84
C PRO A 238 6.85 11.18 3.99
N ASP A 239 5.97 11.23 5.00
CA ASP A 239 4.86 10.31 5.16
C ASP A 239 3.70 10.56 4.21
N ARG A 240 3.47 9.61 3.29
CA ARG A 240 2.31 9.63 2.40
C ARG A 240 0.97 9.74 3.12
N HIS A 241 0.84 9.20 4.33
CA HIS A 241 -0.44 9.22 5.07
C HIS A 241 -0.73 10.62 5.61
N VAL A 242 0.28 11.28 6.21
CA VAL A 242 0.19 12.70 6.60
C VAL A 242 -0.10 13.57 5.40
N ARG A 243 0.74 13.53 4.34
CA ARG A 243 0.55 14.36 3.13
C ARG A 243 -0.87 14.28 2.60
N ARG A 244 -1.38 13.06 2.39
CA ARG A 244 -2.72 12.85 1.84
C ARG A 244 -3.81 13.36 2.77
N ARG A 245 -3.71 13.13 4.08
CA ARG A 245 -4.73 13.60 5.02
C ARG A 245 -4.78 15.12 5.09
N VAL A 246 -3.61 15.77 5.13
CA VAL A 246 -3.50 17.22 5.18
C VAL A 246 -3.95 17.86 3.88
N ALA A 247 -3.44 17.42 2.73
CA ALA A 247 -3.85 17.93 1.43
C ALA A 247 -5.36 17.78 1.21
N LYS A 248 -5.92 16.59 1.50
CA LYS A 248 -7.37 16.37 1.37
C LYS A 248 -8.17 17.30 2.28
N PHE A 249 -7.72 17.53 3.51
CA PHE A 249 -8.41 18.44 4.41
C PHE A 249 -8.35 19.88 3.87
N ALA A 250 -7.14 20.38 3.61
CA ALA A 250 -6.91 21.76 3.21
C ALA A 250 -7.59 22.13 1.87
N LEU A 251 -7.64 21.20 0.91
CA LEU A 251 -8.32 21.41 -0.38
C LEU A 251 -9.86 21.39 -0.30
N ASN A 252 -10.44 20.89 0.80
CA ASN A 252 -11.90 20.87 1.00
C ASN A 252 -12.40 22.01 1.89
N GLU A 253 -11.49 22.76 2.51
CA GLU A 253 -11.83 23.91 3.36
C GLU A 253 -11.60 25.21 2.57
N PRO A 254 -12.59 26.11 2.48
CA PRO A 254 -12.41 27.41 1.85
C PRO A 254 -11.53 28.32 2.74
N GLY A 255 -10.74 29.19 2.13
CA GLY A 255 -9.93 30.18 2.83
C GLY A 255 -8.73 30.66 2.01
N ASP A 256 -8.03 31.66 2.54
CA ASP A 256 -6.89 32.32 1.89
C ASP A 256 -5.70 31.35 1.66
N HIS A 257 -5.65 30.23 2.39
CA HIS A 257 -4.63 29.19 2.23
C HIS A 257 -4.72 28.44 0.89
N LEU A 258 -5.88 28.45 0.22
CA LEU A 258 -6.18 27.54 -0.88
C LEU A 258 -5.19 27.67 -2.05
N GLN A 259 -4.81 28.90 -2.42
CA GLN A 259 -3.86 29.14 -3.50
C GLN A 259 -2.50 28.49 -3.22
N ALA A 260 -1.94 28.71 -2.02
CA ALA A 260 -0.66 28.12 -1.61
C ALA A 260 -0.75 26.58 -1.57
N VAL A 261 -1.85 26.05 -1.05
CA VAL A 261 -2.11 24.60 -0.95
C VAL A 261 -2.23 23.95 -2.33
N VAL A 262 -2.99 24.54 -3.26
CA VAL A 262 -3.14 24.03 -4.64
C VAL A 262 -1.77 23.97 -5.30
N ASN A 263 -1.00 25.06 -5.26
CA ASN A 263 0.35 25.11 -5.84
C ASN A 263 1.27 24.03 -5.27
N ALA A 264 1.28 23.84 -3.95
CA ALA A 264 2.08 22.81 -3.30
C ALA A 264 1.61 21.38 -3.64
N CYS A 265 0.30 21.17 -3.76
CA CYS A 265 -0.26 19.87 -4.11
C CYS A 265 0.06 19.49 -5.56
N LEU A 266 0.04 20.44 -6.49
CA LEU A 266 0.32 20.22 -7.91
C LEU A 266 1.76 19.78 -8.20
N ILE A 267 2.73 20.17 -7.37
CA ILE A 267 4.12 19.72 -7.50
C ILE A 267 4.44 18.49 -6.64
N SER A 268 3.44 17.91 -5.97
CA SER A 268 3.63 16.76 -5.08
C SER A 268 4.14 15.54 -5.85
N PRO A 269 5.09 14.76 -5.29
CA PRO A 269 5.48 13.47 -5.88
C PRO A 269 4.35 12.43 -5.82
N ASP A 270 3.35 12.63 -4.95
CA ASP A 270 2.19 11.74 -4.83
C ASP A 270 1.11 12.09 -5.88
N PRO A 271 0.87 11.24 -6.89
CA PRO A 271 -0.10 11.53 -7.95
C PRO A 271 -1.54 11.65 -7.44
N VAL A 272 -1.86 11.07 -6.28
CA VAL A 272 -3.20 11.22 -5.67
C VAL A 272 -3.38 12.63 -5.10
N VAL A 273 -2.32 13.22 -4.53
CA VAL A 273 -2.34 14.60 -4.02
C VAL A 273 -2.48 15.58 -5.18
N ARG A 274 -1.70 15.39 -6.26
CA ARG A 274 -1.85 16.20 -7.49
C ARG A 274 -3.28 16.12 -8.03
N LEU A 275 -3.83 14.91 -8.17
CA LEU A 275 -5.19 14.69 -8.65
C LEU A 275 -6.25 15.45 -7.84
N TRP A 276 -6.12 15.52 -6.52
CA TRP A 276 -7.07 16.26 -5.68
C TRP A 276 -6.99 17.78 -5.84
N ALA A 277 -5.84 18.30 -6.28
CA ALA A 277 -5.68 19.73 -6.54
C ALA A 277 -6.25 20.16 -7.90
N VAL A 278 -6.31 19.27 -8.91
CA VAL A 278 -6.79 19.62 -10.27
C VAL A 278 -8.17 20.30 -10.26
N PRO A 279 -9.19 19.81 -9.52
CA PRO A 279 -10.51 20.46 -9.48
C PRO A 279 -10.51 21.84 -8.83
N GLN A 280 -9.46 22.19 -8.07
CA GLN A 280 -9.31 23.47 -7.37
C GLN A 280 -8.52 24.51 -8.17
N VAL A 281 -7.79 24.09 -9.22
CA VAL A 281 -7.07 25.00 -10.14
C VAL A 281 -7.98 26.14 -10.65
N PRO A 282 -9.29 25.91 -10.92
CA PRO A 282 -10.14 27.00 -11.37
C PRO A 282 -10.39 28.13 -10.39
N MET A 283 -10.16 27.90 -9.10
CA MET A 283 -10.35 28.88 -8.04
C MET A 283 -9.15 29.83 -7.88
N LEU A 284 -8.10 29.66 -8.70
CA LEU A 284 -6.99 30.60 -8.76
C LEU A 284 -7.42 31.86 -9.53
N ASP A 285 -7.01 33.04 -9.07
CA ASP A 285 -7.51 34.34 -9.56
C ASP A 285 -7.11 34.68 -11.00
N ASP A 286 -6.14 33.96 -11.57
CA ASP A 286 -5.54 34.24 -12.88
C ASP A 286 -5.93 33.16 -13.92
N GLU A 287 -6.73 33.55 -14.93
CA GLU A 287 -7.16 32.66 -16.02
C GLU A 287 -5.99 32.13 -16.83
N ASP A 288 -5.01 32.99 -17.17
CA ASP A 288 -3.87 32.59 -18.00
C ASP A 288 -3.00 31.60 -17.23
N ALA A 289 -2.80 31.82 -15.93
CA ALA A 289 -2.12 30.86 -15.07
C ALA A 289 -2.89 29.54 -14.95
N CYS A 290 -4.23 29.58 -14.83
CA CYS A 290 -5.06 28.38 -14.81
C CYS A 290 -4.90 27.57 -16.10
N VAL A 291 -4.96 28.22 -17.27
CA VAL A 291 -4.78 27.56 -18.57
C VAL A 291 -3.38 26.93 -18.65
N ALA A 292 -2.33 27.67 -18.30
CA ALA A 292 -0.96 27.17 -18.32
C ALA A 292 -0.75 25.94 -17.41
N ILE A 293 -1.33 25.96 -16.20
CA ILE A 293 -1.29 24.82 -15.27
C ILE A 293 -2.01 23.61 -15.87
N LEU A 294 -3.20 23.81 -16.42
CA LEU A 294 -3.96 22.72 -17.04
C LEU A 294 -3.25 22.17 -18.29
N ASP A 295 -2.56 23.00 -19.07
CA ASP A 295 -1.70 22.58 -20.19
C ASP A 295 -0.56 21.68 -19.72
N GLN A 296 0.15 22.08 -18.66
CA GLN A 296 1.20 21.24 -18.09
C GLN A 296 0.68 19.88 -17.58
N LEU A 297 -0.49 19.86 -16.93
CA LEU A 297 -1.06 18.65 -16.35
C LEU A 297 -1.73 17.74 -17.39
N ALA A 298 -2.01 18.25 -18.59
CA ALA A 298 -2.56 17.46 -19.69
C ALA A 298 -1.60 16.34 -20.13
N ASP A 299 -0.30 16.49 -19.86
CA ASP A 299 0.73 15.48 -20.15
C ASP A 299 1.18 14.68 -18.91
N ASP A 300 0.45 14.74 -17.79
CA ASP A 300 0.82 14.00 -16.57
C ASP A 300 0.86 12.49 -16.84
N ARG A 301 1.89 11.84 -16.30
CA ARG A 301 2.11 10.38 -16.42
C ARG A 301 0.93 9.58 -15.84
N PHE A 302 0.25 10.12 -14.84
CA PHE A 302 -0.88 9.50 -14.17
C PHE A 302 -2.19 9.85 -14.88
N MET A 303 -2.71 8.90 -15.66
CA MET A 303 -3.92 9.07 -16.48
C MET A 303 -5.12 9.74 -15.77
N PRO A 304 -5.46 9.42 -14.50
CA PRO A 304 -6.56 10.08 -13.81
C PRO A 304 -6.43 11.62 -13.72
N ILE A 305 -5.20 12.16 -13.70
CA ILE A 305 -4.96 13.61 -13.75
C ILE A 305 -5.33 14.16 -15.12
N ARG A 306 -4.84 13.54 -16.22
CA ARG A 306 -5.20 13.96 -17.58
C ARG A 306 -6.72 13.96 -17.80
N ARG A 307 -7.41 12.92 -17.31
CA ARG A 307 -8.88 12.85 -17.31
C ARG A 307 -9.51 14.04 -16.60
N GLU A 308 -9.01 14.35 -15.42
CA GLU A 308 -9.55 15.40 -14.56
C GLU A 308 -9.29 16.78 -15.15
N VAL A 309 -8.12 17.00 -15.75
CA VAL A 309 -7.78 18.21 -16.51
C VAL A 309 -8.78 18.43 -17.64
N SER A 310 -9.05 17.41 -18.46
CA SER A 310 -10.03 17.51 -19.54
C SER A 310 -11.43 17.82 -19.01
N ARG A 311 -11.84 17.21 -17.90
CA ARG A 311 -13.12 17.51 -17.23
C ARG A 311 -13.20 18.98 -16.80
N VAL A 312 -12.13 19.50 -16.19
CA VAL A 312 -12.05 20.89 -15.74
C VAL A 312 -12.10 21.85 -16.93
N ARG A 313 -11.32 21.61 -18.00
CA ARG A 313 -11.36 22.43 -19.22
C ARG A 313 -12.76 22.52 -19.82
N ILE A 314 -13.45 21.38 -19.93
CA ILE A 314 -14.79 21.30 -20.50
C ILE A 314 -15.83 21.99 -19.61
N ALA A 315 -15.68 21.86 -18.28
CA ALA A 315 -16.57 22.54 -17.35
C ALA A 315 -16.42 24.08 -17.41
N ARG A 316 -15.20 24.57 -17.63
CA ARG A 316 -14.90 26.01 -17.78
C ARG A 316 -15.32 26.56 -19.14
N HIS A 317 -15.01 25.82 -20.21
CA HIS A 317 -15.14 26.24 -21.60
C HIS A 317 -15.91 25.17 -22.40
N PRO A 318 -17.24 25.01 -22.22
CA PRO A 318 -18.03 23.93 -22.82
C PRO A 318 -17.99 23.87 -24.35
N GLU A 319 -17.72 24.99 -25.02
CA GLU A 319 -17.54 25.11 -26.46
C GLU A 319 -16.28 24.38 -26.95
N THR A 320 -15.26 24.21 -26.10
CA THR A 320 -14.04 23.46 -26.41
C THR A 320 -14.21 21.95 -26.24
N ALA A 321 -15.38 21.48 -25.80
CA ALA A 321 -15.55 20.07 -25.44
C ALA A 321 -15.26 19.10 -26.58
N GLU A 322 -15.67 19.43 -27.80
CA GLU A 322 -15.40 18.60 -28.96
C GLU A 322 -13.91 18.52 -29.30
N SER A 323 -13.18 19.64 -29.24
CA SER A 323 -11.74 19.64 -29.50
C SER A 323 -10.96 18.90 -28.40
N VAL A 324 -11.32 19.08 -27.13
CA VAL A 324 -10.72 18.36 -26.00
C VAL A 324 -10.94 16.86 -26.11
N TRP A 325 -12.16 16.40 -26.41
CA TRP A 325 -12.41 14.98 -26.60
C TRP A 325 -11.73 14.43 -27.85
N SER A 326 -11.67 15.20 -28.94
CA SER A 326 -10.97 14.79 -30.17
C SER A 326 -9.48 14.59 -29.93
N ALA A 327 -8.83 15.45 -29.15
CA ALA A 327 -7.43 15.27 -28.77
C ALA A 327 -7.22 13.97 -27.95
N LEU A 328 -8.14 13.65 -27.03
CA LEU A 328 -8.07 12.46 -26.20
C LEU A 328 -8.30 11.14 -26.95
N LEU A 329 -8.78 11.16 -28.20
CA LEU A 329 -8.79 9.96 -29.05
C LEU A 329 -7.38 9.40 -29.26
N PHE A 330 -6.35 10.24 -29.15
CA PHE A 330 -4.96 9.84 -29.35
C PHE A 330 -4.19 9.69 -28.02
N ASP A 331 -4.90 9.64 -26.88
CA ASP A 331 -4.26 9.44 -25.58
C ASP A 331 -3.65 8.02 -25.46
N PRO A 332 -2.48 7.84 -24.82
CA PRO A 332 -1.88 6.52 -24.62
C PRO A 332 -2.73 5.53 -23.83
N SER A 333 -3.66 6.01 -23.00
CA SER A 333 -4.56 5.17 -22.20
C SER A 333 -5.83 4.81 -22.97
N ARG A 334 -6.06 3.51 -23.14
CA ARG A 334 -7.33 2.97 -23.68
C ARG A 334 -8.56 3.54 -22.97
N SER A 335 -8.54 3.68 -21.64
CA SER A 335 -9.69 4.18 -20.89
C SER A 335 -10.01 5.65 -21.20
N LEU A 336 -9.00 6.46 -21.54
CA LEU A 336 -9.24 7.84 -21.97
C LEU A 336 -9.75 7.92 -23.40
N ARG A 337 -9.18 7.11 -24.31
CA ARG A 337 -9.70 7.00 -25.69
C ARG A 337 -11.14 6.53 -25.71
N GLU A 338 -11.50 5.56 -24.87
CA GLU A 338 -12.87 5.08 -24.71
C GLU A 338 -13.81 6.16 -24.19
N LEU A 339 -13.40 6.91 -23.16
CA LEU A 339 -14.16 8.05 -22.64
C LEU A 339 -14.36 9.14 -23.71
N ALA A 340 -13.32 9.43 -24.50
CA ALA A 340 -13.37 10.38 -25.60
C ALA A 340 -14.39 9.96 -26.67
N ARG A 341 -14.29 8.70 -27.17
CA ARG A 341 -15.25 8.15 -28.13
C ARG A 341 -16.69 8.20 -27.61
N PHE A 342 -16.90 7.74 -26.37
CA PHE A 342 -18.22 7.77 -25.74
C PHE A 342 -18.78 9.21 -25.69
N SER A 343 -17.93 10.17 -25.32
CA SER A 343 -18.33 11.58 -25.17
C SER A 343 -18.66 12.22 -26.52
N LEU A 344 -17.89 11.92 -27.58
CA LEU A 344 -18.16 12.40 -28.94
C LEU A 344 -19.44 11.78 -29.52
N ILE A 345 -19.64 10.47 -29.36
CA ILE A 345 -20.88 9.79 -29.80
C ILE A 345 -22.10 10.40 -29.10
N ARG A 346 -22.00 10.64 -27.79
CA ARG A 346 -23.09 11.26 -27.01
C ARG A 346 -23.41 12.69 -27.49
N ARG A 347 -22.46 13.36 -28.14
CA ARG A 347 -22.62 14.70 -28.73
C ARG A 347 -23.08 14.68 -30.19
N GLY A 348 -23.34 13.51 -30.75
CA GLY A 348 -23.93 13.35 -32.09
C GLY A 348 -22.97 12.87 -33.18
N MET A 349 -21.69 12.60 -32.87
CA MET A 349 -20.75 12.01 -33.82
C MET A 349 -21.13 10.56 -34.14
N ASP A 350 -21.16 10.19 -35.43
CA ASP A 350 -21.40 8.81 -35.83
C ASP A 350 -20.20 7.91 -35.47
N LYS A 351 -20.45 6.63 -35.19
CA LYS A 351 -19.39 5.66 -34.90
C LYS A 351 -18.44 5.46 -36.10
N SER A 352 -18.97 5.50 -37.32
CA SER A 352 -18.21 5.35 -38.55
C SER A 352 -17.22 6.51 -38.76
N GLU A 353 -17.57 7.72 -38.31
CA GLU A 353 -16.69 8.89 -38.35
C GLU A 353 -15.44 8.69 -37.48
N LEU A 354 -15.55 7.98 -36.35
CA LEU A 354 -14.39 7.68 -35.51
C LEU A 354 -13.32 6.85 -36.24
N ALA A 355 -13.73 5.84 -37.01
CA ALA A 355 -12.80 5.05 -37.83
C ALA A 355 -12.12 5.91 -38.90
N VAL A 356 -12.87 6.84 -39.51
CA VAL A 356 -12.31 7.82 -40.47
C VAL A 356 -11.26 8.71 -39.81
N ILE A 357 -11.50 9.22 -38.60
CA ILE A 357 -10.55 10.05 -37.85
C ILE A 357 -9.22 9.32 -37.65
N TYR A 358 -9.26 8.06 -37.18
CA TYR A 358 -8.04 7.28 -37.02
C TYR A 358 -7.36 6.96 -38.35
N ARG A 359 -8.11 6.61 -39.41
CA ARG A 359 -7.53 6.37 -40.75
C ARG A 359 -6.78 7.59 -41.26
N ASN A 360 -7.39 8.77 -41.18
CA ASN A 360 -6.74 10.01 -41.59
C ASN A 360 -5.48 10.27 -40.75
N LYS A 361 -5.57 10.09 -39.44
CA LYS A 361 -4.41 10.28 -38.55
C LYS A 361 -3.27 9.30 -38.83
N LEU A 362 -3.57 8.06 -39.25
CA LEU A 362 -2.56 7.09 -39.66
C LEU A 362 -1.90 7.43 -41.01
N GLN A 363 -2.52 8.24 -41.86
CA GLN A 363 -1.85 8.75 -43.07
C GLN A 363 -0.75 9.76 -42.70
N ASP A 364 -1.01 10.60 -41.70
CA ASP A 364 -0.05 11.61 -41.23
C ASP A 364 1.01 11.01 -40.30
N GLU A 365 0.61 10.11 -39.39
CA GLU A 365 1.44 9.56 -38.33
C GLU A 365 1.32 8.01 -38.26
N PRO A 366 1.82 7.27 -39.28
CA PRO A 366 1.59 5.83 -39.44
C PRO A 366 2.18 4.98 -38.30
N GLU A 367 3.18 5.50 -37.60
CA GLU A 367 3.88 4.79 -36.52
C GLU A 367 3.38 5.12 -35.12
N LEU A 368 2.44 6.08 -34.96
CA LEU A 368 2.03 6.54 -33.64
C LEU A 368 1.14 5.51 -32.95
N LEU A 369 1.69 4.81 -31.95
CA LEU A 369 1.03 3.68 -31.29
C LEU A 369 -0.38 4.01 -30.73
N PRO A 370 -0.61 5.12 -30.02
CA PRO A 370 -1.97 5.48 -29.57
C PRO A 370 -3.01 5.56 -30.71
N VAL A 371 -2.59 5.98 -31.90
CA VAL A 371 -3.45 6.04 -33.09
C VAL A 371 -3.74 4.63 -33.60
N ILE A 372 -2.74 3.76 -33.71
CA ILE A 372 -2.91 2.36 -34.13
C ILE A 372 -3.82 1.61 -33.15
N GLU A 373 -3.62 1.81 -31.84
CA GLU A 373 -4.47 1.18 -30.84
C GLU A 373 -5.90 1.73 -30.87
N GLY A 374 -6.05 3.05 -30.97
CA GLY A 374 -7.36 3.66 -31.12
C GLY A 374 -8.10 3.20 -32.39
N PHE A 375 -7.37 2.99 -33.49
CA PHE A 375 -7.89 2.40 -34.72
C PHE A 375 -8.30 0.95 -34.51
N SER A 376 -7.49 0.15 -33.82
CA SER A 376 -7.84 -1.25 -33.50
C SER A 376 -9.14 -1.37 -32.72
N GLU A 377 -9.53 -0.32 -32.00
CA GLU A 377 -10.75 -0.23 -31.19
C GLU A 377 -11.98 0.26 -31.99
N THR A 378 -11.81 0.92 -33.14
CA THR A 378 -12.91 1.52 -33.95
C THR A 378 -13.02 1.02 -35.38
N ALA A 379 -11.98 0.38 -35.91
CA ALA A 379 -11.93 -0.13 -37.27
C ALA A 379 -13.15 -0.99 -37.65
N GLU A 380 -13.40 -1.08 -38.95
CA GLU A 380 -14.48 -1.84 -39.55
C GLU A 380 -13.90 -3.10 -40.25
N PRO A 381 -14.72 -4.10 -40.61
CA PRO A 381 -14.22 -5.33 -41.24
C PRO A 381 -13.37 -5.09 -42.50
N ALA A 382 -13.65 -4.01 -43.24
CA ALA A 382 -12.86 -3.62 -44.42
C ALA A 382 -11.40 -3.25 -44.08
N ASP A 383 -11.10 -2.92 -42.83
CA ASP A 383 -9.77 -2.54 -42.35
C ASP A 383 -8.93 -3.75 -41.90
N ALA A 384 -9.45 -4.99 -41.98
CA ALA A 384 -8.74 -6.19 -41.51
C ALA A 384 -7.35 -6.36 -42.15
N ALA A 385 -7.23 -6.06 -43.44
CA ALA A 385 -5.96 -6.14 -44.18
C ALA A 385 -4.87 -5.23 -43.60
N TYR A 386 -5.23 -4.08 -43.03
CA TYR A 386 -4.27 -3.20 -42.37
C TYR A 386 -3.63 -3.89 -41.15
N PHE A 387 -4.45 -4.53 -40.30
CA PHE A 387 -3.93 -5.23 -39.12
C PHE A 387 -3.17 -6.50 -39.49
N GLN A 388 -3.58 -7.22 -40.54
CA GLN A 388 -2.83 -8.38 -41.04
C GLN A 388 -1.40 -7.99 -41.42
N ASN A 389 -1.20 -6.86 -42.10
CA ASN A 389 0.14 -6.36 -42.42
C ASN A 389 0.97 -5.98 -41.18
N LEU A 390 0.33 -5.59 -40.07
CA LEU A 390 1.01 -5.24 -38.83
C LEU A 390 1.43 -6.45 -38.00
N LEU A 391 0.96 -7.65 -38.33
CA LEU A 391 1.34 -8.86 -37.60
C LEU A 391 2.84 -9.17 -37.73
N ASP A 392 3.48 -8.81 -38.86
CA ASP A 392 4.92 -8.98 -39.08
C ASP A 392 5.76 -7.73 -38.72
N HIS A 393 5.15 -6.73 -38.08
CA HIS A 393 5.82 -5.47 -37.79
C HIS A 393 7.01 -5.68 -36.82
N PRO A 394 8.18 -5.01 -37.00
CA PRO A 394 9.37 -5.23 -36.17
C PRO A 394 9.13 -4.92 -34.68
N LEU A 395 8.35 -3.88 -34.39
CA LEU A 395 8.03 -3.48 -33.02
C LEU A 395 6.90 -4.34 -32.41
N PRO A 396 7.12 -5.01 -31.25
CA PRO A 396 6.12 -5.87 -30.62
C PRO A 396 4.80 -5.18 -30.29
N SER A 397 4.83 -3.89 -29.94
CA SER A 397 3.61 -3.16 -29.59
C SER A 397 2.65 -3.00 -30.78
N ARG A 398 3.16 -3.00 -32.02
CA ARG A 398 2.34 -2.92 -33.24
C ARG A 398 1.71 -4.27 -33.54
N ARG A 399 2.45 -5.37 -33.38
CA ARG A 399 1.91 -6.73 -33.44
C ARG A 399 0.82 -6.96 -32.38
N CYS A 400 1.02 -6.46 -31.16
CA CYS A 400 -0.01 -6.50 -30.13
C CYS A 400 -1.30 -5.75 -30.53
N ALA A 401 -1.17 -4.58 -31.17
CA ALA A 401 -2.32 -3.82 -31.66
C ALA A 401 -3.01 -4.54 -32.84
N ALA A 402 -2.22 -5.17 -33.73
CA ALA A 402 -2.70 -6.02 -34.82
C ALA A 402 -3.58 -7.17 -34.30
N VAL A 403 -3.07 -7.95 -33.36
CA VAL A 403 -3.80 -9.07 -32.74
C VAL A 403 -5.12 -8.61 -32.14
N ARG A 404 -5.13 -7.49 -31.40
CA ARG A 404 -6.37 -6.91 -30.84
C ARG A 404 -7.35 -6.48 -31.93
N GLY A 405 -6.86 -5.85 -32.99
CA GLY A 405 -7.67 -5.42 -34.13
C GLY A 405 -8.32 -6.61 -34.84
N ILE A 406 -7.53 -7.62 -35.22
CA ILE A 406 -8.00 -8.80 -35.95
C ILE A 406 -9.04 -9.58 -35.12
N VAL A 407 -8.76 -9.86 -33.85
CA VAL A 407 -9.70 -10.61 -32.99
C VAL A 407 -11.01 -9.86 -32.82
N ARG A 408 -10.99 -8.53 -32.66
CA ARG A 408 -12.23 -7.74 -32.59
C ARG A 408 -13.02 -7.77 -33.89
N LEU A 409 -12.34 -7.71 -35.04
CA LEU A 409 -12.97 -7.61 -36.36
C LEU A 409 -13.51 -8.94 -36.86
N LEU A 410 -12.78 -10.04 -36.66
CA LEU A 410 -13.08 -11.36 -37.23
C LEU A 410 -13.68 -12.33 -36.22
N GLY A 411 -13.61 -12.05 -34.91
CA GLY A 411 -14.16 -12.95 -33.89
C GLY A 411 -13.48 -14.32 -33.91
N GLU A 412 -14.27 -15.39 -33.97
CA GLU A 412 -13.76 -16.78 -34.01
C GLU A 412 -12.86 -17.05 -35.23
N ASP A 413 -13.16 -16.41 -36.37
CA ASP A 413 -12.38 -16.53 -37.61
C ASP A 413 -10.97 -15.94 -37.49
N ALA A 414 -10.69 -15.14 -36.44
CA ALA A 414 -9.37 -14.58 -36.19
C ALA A 414 -8.33 -15.63 -35.78
N THR A 415 -8.77 -16.79 -35.29
CA THR A 415 -7.89 -17.75 -34.60
C THR A 415 -6.77 -18.24 -35.52
N SER A 416 -7.06 -18.53 -36.78
CA SER A 416 -6.06 -18.95 -37.76
C SER A 416 -4.98 -17.89 -38.02
N ASP A 417 -5.36 -16.61 -37.98
CA ASP A 417 -4.49 -15.50 -38.30
C ASP A 417 -3.53 -15.17 -37.14
N VAL A 418 -4.03 -15.23 -35.90
CA VAL A 418 -3.28 -14.75 -34.73
C VAL A 418 -2.61 -15.86 -33.91
N LEU A 419 -3.09 -17.10 -33.97
CA LEU A 419 -2.53 -18.22 -33.20
C LEU A 419 -1.04 -18.49 -33.49
N PRO A 420 -0.53 -18.36 -34.74
CA PRO A 420 0.91 -18.53 -35.01
C PRO A 420 1.80 -17.59 -34.18
N TYR A 421 1.30 -16.40 -33.82
CA TYR A 421 2.01 -15.41 -33.02
C TYR A 421 2.03 -15.72 -31.52
N LEU A 422 1.45 -16.86 -31.10
CA LEU A 422 1.66 -17.39 -29.76
C LEU A 422 3.13 -17.80 -29.53
N ASP A 423 3.87 -18.13 -30.60
CA ASP A 423 5.30 -18.45 -30.59
C ASP A 423 6.23 -17.24 -30.82
N ASP A 424 5.72 -16.02 -30.58
CA ASP A 424 6.49 -14.80 -30.77
C ASP A 424 7.63 -14.66 -29.74
N VAL A 425 8.82 -14.24 -30.21
CA VAL A 425 9.99 -13.96 -29.38
C VAL A 425 9.71 -12.95 -28.26
N SER A 426 8.75 -12.04 -28.46
CA SER A 426 8.34 -11.05 -27.49
C SER A 426 7.28 -11.60 -26.53
N PRO A 427 7.54 -11.62 -25.21
CA PRO A 427 6.57 -12.06 -24.23
C PRO A 427 5.27 -11.25 -24.22
N SER A 428 5.30 -9.99 -24.66
CA SER A 428 4.10 -9.13 -24.71
C SER A 428 3.14 -9.55 -25.83
N VAL A 429 3.65 -10.02 -26.97
CA VAL A 429 2.86 -10.47 -28.11
C VAL A 429 2.20 -11.80 -27.78
N ALA A 430 2.97 -12.80 -27.36
CA ALA A 430 2.44 -14.11 -26.97
C ALA A 430 1.37 -14.00 -25.87
N ARG A 431 1.58 -13.11 -24.88
CA ARG A 431 0.58 -12.82 -23.84
C ARG A 431 -0.68 -12.15 -24.41
N THR A 432 -0.51 -11.22 -25.37
CA THR A 432 -1.64 -10.55 -26.03
C THR A 432 -2.46 -11.55 -26.83
N VAL A 433 -1.81 -12.41 -27.64
CA VAL A 433 -2.46 -13.50 -28.38
C VAL A 433 -3.24 -14.38 -27.41
N SER A 434 -2.59 -14.93 -26.40
CA SER A 434 -3.24 -15.78 -25.39
C SER A 434 -4.44 -15.10 -24.72
N ALA A 435 -4.32 -13.83 -24.33
CA ALA A 435 -5.41 -13.10 -23.71
C ALA A 435 -6.59 -12.84 -24.67
N GLN A 436 -6.32 -12.57 -25.95
CA GLN A 436 -7.36 -12.29 -26.95
C GLN A 436 -8.06 -13.56 -27.46
N ILE A 437 -7.33 -14.67 -27.61
CA ILE A 437 -7.93 -15.92 -28.13
C ILE A 437 -8.57 -16.78 -27.05
N ARG A 438 -8.19 -16.63 -25.76
CA ARG A 438 -8.80 -17.38 -24.64
C ARG A 438 -10.34 -17.48 -24.68
N PRO A 439 -11.11 -16.41 -24.99
CA PRO A 439 -12.57 -16.52 -25.06
C PRO A 439 -13.12 -17.25 -26.31
N ILE A 440 -12.31 -17.41 -27.37
CA ILE A 440 -12.73 -17.98 -28.66
C ILE A 440 -11.99 -19.29 -29.03
N VAL A 441 -10.97 -19.68 -28.26
CA VAL A 441 -10.20 -20.90 -28.49
C VAL A 441 -11.08 -22.12 -28.25
N SER A 442 -10.95 -23.11 -29.12
CA SER A 442 -11.75 -24.32 -29.09
C SER A 442 -10.88 -25.57 -29.11
N THR A 443 -11.51 -26.74 -29.09
CA THR A 443 -10.82 -28.03 -29.14
C THR A 443 -10.12 -28.29 -30.47
N SER A 444 -10.49 -27.61 -31.57
CA SER A 444 -9.80 -27.79 -32.86
C SER A 444 -8.35 -27.29 -32.85
N GLU A 445 -8.00 -26.38 -31.93
CA GLU A 445 -6.66 -25.81 -31.82
C GLU A 445 -5.74 -26.62 -30.88
N VAL A 446 -6.25 -27.64 -30.20
CA VAL A 446 -5.52 -28.30 -29.10
C VAL A 446 -4.20 -28.92 -29.54
N ASP A 447 -4.15 -29.53 -30.72
CA ASP A 447 -2.93 -30.14 -31.25
C ASP A 447 -1.84 -29.10 -31.53
N VAL A 448 -2.24 -27.92 -32.02
CA VAL A 448 -1.33 -26.78 -32.24
C VAL A 448 -0.78 -26.29 -30.90
N LEU A 449 -1.65 -26.16 -29.88
CA LEU A 449 -1.23 -25.72 -28.54
C LEU A 449 -0.30 -26.74 -27.86
N VAL A 450 -0.58 -28.04 -27.99
CA VAL A 450 0.30 -29.10 -27.48
C VAL A 450 1.65 -29.03 -28.17
N ASN A 451 1.68 -28.93 -29.50
CA ASN A 451 2.93 -28.79 -30.25
C ASN A 451 3.75 -27.57 -29.79
N LEU A 452 3.11 -26.42 -29.56
CA LEU A 452 3.77 -25.22 -29.05
C LEU A 452 4.30 -25.41 -27.62
N ALA A 453 3.54 -26.06 -26.74
CA ALA A 453 3.99 -26.37 -25.38
C ALA A 453 5.23 -27.25 -25.37
N LEU A 454 5.31 -28.22 -26.28
CA LEU A 454 6.42 -29.17 -26.38
C LEU A 454 7.66 -28.58 -27.07
N ASN A 455 7.47 -27.84 -28.17
CA ASN A 455 8.53 -27.57 -29.13
C ASN A 455 8.94 -26.10 -29.27
N SER A 456 8.21 -25.17 -28.64
CA SER A 456 8.61 -23.75 -28.68
C SER A 456 9.99 -23.55 -28.04
N SER A 457 10.78 -22.66 -28.64
CA SER A 457 12.09 -22.25 -28.09
C SER A 457 11.97 -21.29 -26.91
N TYR A 458 10.77 -20.81 -26.59
CA TYR A 458 10.53 -19.78 -25.59
C TYR A 458 9.62 -20.26 -24.46
N THR A 459 10.14 -20.23 -23.23
CA THR A 459 9.40 -20.65 -22.03
C THR A 459 8.08 -19.91 -21.83
N HIS A 460 7.99 -18.62 -22.19
CA HIS A 460 6.74 -17.87 -22.08
C HIS A 460 5.67 -18.34 -23.08
N CYS A 461 6.05 -18.75 -24.29
CA CYS A 461 5.15 -19.31 -25.29
C CYS A 461 4.62 -20.67 -24.84
N GLN A 462 5.50 -21.53 -24.32
CA GLN A 462 5.13 -22.84 -23.76
C GLN A 462 4.11 -22.68 -22.63
N ARG A 463 4.35 -21.76 -21.68
CA ARG A 463 3.42 -21.48 -20.58
C ARG A 463 2.07 -20.93 -21.06
N ASN A 464 2.08 -20.00 -22.01
CA ASN A 464 0.85 -19.44 -22.57
C ASN A 464 0.01 -20.51 -23.30
N ALA A 465 0.65 -21.45 -24.01
CA ALA A 465 -0.03 -22.57 -24.64
C ALA A 465 -0.68 -23.50 -23.61
N ILE A 466 0.05 -23.85 -22.53
CA ILE A 466 -0.50 -24.62 -21.39
C ILE A 466 -1.70 -23.89 -20.77
N ASP A 467 -1.60 -22.58 -20.55
CA ASP A 467 -2.70 -21.80 -19.95
C ASP A 467 -3.93 -21.66 -20.87
N LEU A 468 -3.77 -21.83 -22.19
CA LEU A 468 -4.87 -21.90 -23.15
C LEU A 468 -5.51 -23.29 -23.18
N ILE A 469 -4.70 -24.36 -23.11
CA ILE A 469 -5.21 -25.73 -22.94
C ILE A 469 -6.06 -25.81 -21.68
N VAL A 470 -5.61 -25.22 -20.56
CA VAL A 470 -6.38 -25.16 -19.31
C VAL A 470 -7.73 -24.46 -19.50
N SER A 471 -7.85 -23.43 -20.34
CA SER A 471 -9.15 -22.76 -20.59
C SER A 471 -10.17 -23.59 -21.35
N LEU A 472 -9.76 -24.67 -22.04
CA LEU A 472 -10.69 -25.60 -22.70
C LEU A 472 -11.57 -26.36 -21.68
N GLY A 473 -11.19 -26.31 -20.40
CA GLY A 473 -11.92 -26.91 -19.30
C GLY A 473 -11.23 -28.13 -18.72
N LYS A 474 -11.72 -28.57 -17.56
CA LYS A 474 -11.05 -29.61 -16.75
C LYS A 474 -10.79 -30.89 -17.51
N TRP A 475 -11.85 -31.50 -18.04
CA TRP A 475 -11.77 -32.86 -18.58
C TRP A 475 -11.12 -32.91 -19.95
N GLU A 476 -11.24 -31.82 -20.71
CA GLU A 476 -10.54 -31.65 -21.98
C GLU A 476 -9.04 -31.44 -21.78
N SER A 477 -8.65 -30.60 -20.82
CA SER A 477 -7.23 -30.22 -20.63
C SER A 477 -6.35 -31.31 -20.02
N ILE A 478 -6.88 -32.14 -19.09
CA ILE A 478 -6.05 -33.07 -18.30
C ILE A 478 -5.23 -34.04 -19.16
N PRO A 479 -5.79 -34.76 -20.17
CA PRO A 479 -4.99 -35.66 -21.01
C PRO A 479 -3.79 -34.95 -21.65
N HIS A 480 -3.99 -33.73 -22.15
CA HIS A 480 -2.94 -32.95 -22.79
C HIS A 480 -1.90 -32.44 -21.79
N LEU A 481 -2.32 -31.99 -20.60
CA LEU A 481 -1.39 -31.56 -19.55
C LEU A 481 -0.50 -32.71 -19.06
N LEU A 482 -1.06 -33.92 -18.91
CA LEU A 482 -0.29 -35.11 -18.55
C LEU A 482 0.68 -35.51 -19.66
N HIS A 483 0.23 -35.45 -20.92
CA HIS A 483 1.11 -35.71 -22.06
C HIS A 483 2.28 -34.71 -22.09
N ILE A 484 2.02 -33.41 -21.91
CA ILE A 484 3.06 -32.37 -21.87
C ILE A 484 4.03 -32.61 -20.72
N ALA A 485 3.52 -32.86 -19.51
CA ALA A 485 4.33 -33.13 -18.33
C ALA A 485 5.31 -34.30 -18.53
N ALA A 486 4.85 -35.37 -19.18
CA ALA A 486 5.65 -36.57 -19.43
C ALA A 486 6.69 -36.42 -20.57
N THR A 487 6.46 -35.52 -21.53
CA THR A 487 7.21 -35.52 -22.80
C THR A 487 8.06 -34.30 -23.04
N VAL A 488 7.76 -33.17 -22.40
CA VAL A 488 8.57 -31.95 -22.56
C VAL A 488 9.95 -32.13 -21.91
N THR A 489 10.99 -31.69 -22.61
CA THR A 489 12.38 -31.83 -22.13
C THR A 489 12.72 -30.85 -21.00
N SER A 490 12.03 -29.71 -20.95
CA SER A 490 12.23 -28.68 -19.93
C SER A 490 11.53 -29.06 -18.62
N SER A 491 12.33 -29.31 -17.58
CA SER A 491 11.82 -29.63 -16.24
C SER A 491 10.90 -28.54 -15.67
N ASP A 492 11.19 -27.27 -15.92
CA ASP A 492 10.35 -26.14 -15.48
C ASP A 492 8.96 -26.13 -16.14
N ILE A 493 8.88 -26.52 -17.42
CA ILE A 493 7.61 -26.59 -18.14
C ILE A 493 6.84 -27.86 -17.77
N SER A 494 7.55 -28.97 -17.59
CA SER A 494 6.98 -30.21 -17.07
C SER A 494 6.30 -29.95 -15.73
N ALA A 495 7.03 -29.40 -14.76
CA ALA A 495 6.50 -29.03 -13.45
C ALA A 495 5.32 -28.04 -13.53
N TYR A 496 5.35 -27.08 -14.46
CA TYR A 496 4.23 -26.16 -14.67
C TYR A 496 2.97 -26.89 -15.15
N ALA A 497 3.08 -27.82 -16.09
CA ALA A 497 1.95 -28.62 -16.58
C ALA A 497 1.39 -29.54 -15.46
N GLU A 498 2.27 -30.13 -14.64
CA GLU A 498 1.90 -30.95 -13.48
C GLU A 498 1.11 -30.16 -12.44
N ASP A 499 1.56 -28.94 -12.12
CA ASP A 499 0.87 -28.04 -11.19
C ASP A 499 -0.54 -27.70 -11.69
N LYS A 500 -0.70 -27.38 -12.99
CA LYS A 500 -2.01 -27.12 -13.59
C LYS A 500 -2.92 -28.35 -13.54
N ALA A 501 -2.39 -29.53 -13.87
CA ALA A 501 -3.15 -30.78 -13.80
C ALA A 501 -3.59 -31.11 -12.36
N THR A 502 -2.71 -30.87 -11.38
CA THR A 502 -2.99 -31.07 -9.96
C THR A 502 -4.03 -30.08 -9.43
N THR A 503 -3.92 -28.81 -9.80
CA THR A 503 -4.82 -27.73 -9.36
C THR A 503 -6.27 -28.02 -9.69
N TRP A 504 -6.55 -28.69 -10.81
CA TRP A 504 -7.90 -29.14 -11.18
C TRP A 504 -8.56 -30.08 -10.16
N PHE A 505 -7.78 -30.77 -9.34
CA PHE A 505 -8.25 -31.74 -8.34
C PHE A 505 -8.16 -31.23 -6.90
N THR A 506 -7.36 -30.19 -6.64
CA THR A 506 -7.28 -29.53 -5.32
C THR A 506 -8.26 -28.37 -5.19
N SER A 507 -8.62 -27.73 -6.31
CA SER A 507 -9.61 -26.64 -6.35
C SER A 507 -11.00 -27.17 -6.68
N ASN A 508 -11.84 -27.41 -5.67
CA ASN A 508 -13.24 -27.85 -5.79
C ASN A 508 -14.21 -26.75 -6.30
N ARG A 509 -13.82 -25.99 -7.33
CA ARG A 509 -14.64 -24.89 -7.89
C ARG A 509 -15.48 -25.31 -9.10
N ASN A 510 -15.15 -26.42 -9.76
CA ASN A 510 -15.87 -26.90 -10.95
C ASN A 510 -16.51 -28.28 -10.70
N PHE A 511 -17.84 -28.29 -10.61
CA PHE A 511 -18.68 -29.48 -10.35
C PHE A 511 -19.09 -30.24 -11.63
N THR A 512 -18.35 -30.09 -12.73
CA THR A 512 -18.65 -30.78 -13.99
C THR A 512 -18.27 -32.25 -13.90
N ARG A 513 -19.21 -33.15 -14.26
CA ARG A 513 -18.96 -34.60 -14.31
C ARG A 513 -18.31 -34.97 -15.65
N PRO A 514 -17.28 -35.84 -15.66
CA PRO A 514 -16.66 -36.28 -16.90
C PRO A 514 -17.55 -37.25 -17.67
N ARG A 515 -17.43 -37.23 -19.00
CA ARG A 515 -18.00 -38.25 -19.91
C ARG A 515 -17.14 -39.53 -19.84
N PRO A 516 -17.72 -40.72 -20.14
CA PRO A 516 -16.96 -41.97 -20.16
C PRO A 516 -15.72 -41.93 -21.05
N GLN A 517 -15.81 -41.26 -22.20
CA GLN A 517 -14.70 -41.07 -23.14
C GLN A 517 -13.56 -40.22 -22.54
N GLU A 518 -13.88 -39.18 -21.78
CA GLU A 518 -12.89 -38.33 -21.10
C GLU A 518 -12.16 -39.10 -19.99
N ILE A 519 -12.90 -39.91 -19.21
CA ILE A 519 -12.28 -40.81 -18.22
C ILE A 519 -11.31 -41.77 -18.91
N GLN A 520 -11.71 -42.34 -20.05
CA GLN A 520 -10.88 -43.26 -20.81
C GLN A 520 -9.64 -42.58 -21.37
N ALA A 521 -9.76 -41.36 -21.90
CA ALA A 521 -8.64 -40.57 -22.40
C ALA A 521 -7.60 -40.29 -21.30
N VAL A 522 -8.04 -39.85 -20.11
CA VAL A 522 -7.13 -39.61 -18.98
C VAL A 522 -6.43 -40.90 -18.54
N LYS A 523 -7.16 -42.02 -18.46
CA LYS A 523 -6.58 -43.32 -18.10
C LYS A 523 -5.55 -43.78 -19.13
N ALA A 524 -5.85 -43.65 -20.42
CA ALA A 524 -4.96 -44.04 -21.50
C ALA A 524 -3.62 -43.30 -21.42
N VAL A 525 -3.63 -41.99 -21.16
CA VAL A 525 -2.41 -41.19 -21.00
C VAL A 525 -1.61 -41.60 -19.75
N ILE A 526 -2.29 -41.85 -18.62
CA ILE A 526 -1.61 -42.34 -17.40
C ILE A 526 -0.94 -43.68 -17.66
N ASP A 527 -1.65 -44.62 -18.29
CA ASP A 527 -1.14 -45.96 -18.56
C ASP A 527 0.02 -45.91 -19.57
N GLN A 528 -0.03 -45.00 -20.54
CA GLN A 528 1.04 -44.77 -21.51
C GLN A 528 2.32 -44.21 -20.88
N TYR A 529 2.20 -43.26 -19.93
CA TYR A 529 3.35 -42.53 -19.36
C TYR A 529 3.55 -42.81 -17.87
N THR A 530 3.21 -44.02 -17.41
CA THR A 530 3.26 -44.38 -15.97
C THR A 530 4.65 -44.21 -15.35
N THR A 531 5.73 -44.41 -16.12
CA THR A 531 7.11 -44.28 -15.64
C THR A 531 7.67 -42.87 -15.69
N ASP A 532 7.07 -42.01 -16.53
CA ASP A 532 7.58 -40.66 -16.82
C ASP A 532 6.87 -39.60 -15.98
N LEU A 533 5.66 -39.89 -15.49
CA LEU A 533 4.90 -39.01 -14.62
C LEU A 533 5.26 -39.21 -13.13
N PRO A 534 5.31 -38.13 -12.33
CA PRO A 534 5.49 -38.26 -10.89
C PRO A 534 4.39 -39.08 -10.22
N GLY A 535 4.78 -39.98 -9.31
CA GLY A 535 3.83 -40.85 -8.61
C GLY A 535 2.75 -40.10 -7.82
N GLU A 536 3.08 -38.94 -7.26
CA GLU A 536 2.12 -38.08 -6.53
C GLU A 536 1.04 -37.50 -7.45
N LEU A 537 1.41 -37.06 -8.66
CA LEU A 537 0.48 -36.57 -9.67
C LEU A 537 -0.47 -37.70 -10.11
N VAL A 538 0.08 -38.87 -10.46
CA VAL A 538 -0.71 -40.04 -10.86
C VAL A 538 -1.68 -40.45 -9.75
N ALA A 539 -1.23 -40.48 -8.50
CA ALA A 539 -2.09 -40.78 -7.36
C ALA A 539 -3.22 -39.75 -7.19
N THR A 540 -2.91 -38.46 -7.36
CA THR A 540 -3.89 -37.37 -7.27
C THR A 540 -4.96 -37.48 -8.36
N VAL A 541 -4.57 -37.70 -9.62
CA VAL A 541 -5.51 -37.83 -10.74
C VAL A 541 -6.36 -39.10 -10.60
N ARG A 542 -5.76 -40.25 -10.25
CA ARG A 542 -6.50 -41.51 -10.00
C ARG A 542 -7.49 -41.38 -8.85
N LYS A 543 -7.08 -40.71 -7.76
CA LYS A 543 -7.98 -40.37 -6.65
C LYS A 543 -9.13 -39.52 -7.17
N GLY A 544 -8.88 -38.46 -7.93
CA GLY A 544 -9.93 -37.61 -8.52
C GLY A 544 -10.92 -38.35 -9.41
N LEU A 545 -10.45 -39.26 -10.27
CA LEU A 545 -11.30 -40.08 -11.13
C LEU A 545 -12.17 -41.07 -10.35
N SER A 546 -11.74 -41.52 -9.16
CA SER A 546 -12.48 -42.51 -8.36
C SER A 546 -13.84 -42.01 -7.85
N TRP A 547 -14.05 -40.70 -7.83
CA TRP A 547 -15.30 -40.05 -7.38
C TRP A 547 -16.43 -40.15 -8.41
N TYR A 548 -16.12 -40.63 -9.62
CA TYR A 548 -17.05 -40.72 -10.75
C TYR A 548 -17.21 -42.16 -11.26
N ARG A 549 -16.87 -43.15 -10.42
CA ARG A 549 -17.02 -44.59 -10.71
C ARG A 549 -18.46 -45.07 -10.53
#